data_AF-A0A2N5A2T4-F1
#
_entry.id   AF-A0A2N5A2T4-F1
#
_cell.length_a   1.000
_cell.length_b   1.000
_cell.length_c   1.000
_cell.angle_alpha   90.00
_cell.angle_beta   90.00
_cell.angle_gamma   90.00
#
_symmetry.space_group_name_H-M   'P 1'
#
loop_
_entity.id
_entity.type
_entity.pdbx_description
1 polymer ?
#
loop_
_entity_poly.entity_id
_entity_poly.type
_entity_poly.pdbx_seq_one_letter_code
_entity_poly.pdbx_strand_id
1 'polypeptide(L)'
;KRDRRLWLGDLRLQALVNDVTFGHHDLVRRCLYLFAGHTREDGMVSANVFVQPDVRADDTFLFDYSLFFIDVLYNYLQSTGDTETVGELWPTARRQIELALTRCDPQGLVRDSDDWWAFIDWQAELNKQSSAQGVLIYCLQRALWLAQRVEPQRVADYTATLAQLKEAALRH
;
A
#
# COMPACT_ATOMS: atom_id res chain seq x y z
N LYS A 1 23.78 -3.32 -9.01
CA LYS A 1 24.45 -2.06 -9.45
C LYS A 1 24.12 -0.91 -8.50
N ARG A 2 22.92 -0.33 -8.57
CA ARG A 2 22.31 0.63 -7.63
C ARG A 2 20.78 0.40 -7.73
N ASP A 3 19.93 0.63 -6.73
CA ASP A 3 20.17 1.04 -5.33
C ASP A 3 20.45 -0.12 -4.36
N ARG A 4 20.34 -1.37 -4.82
CA ARG A 4 20.51 -2.58 -3.99
C ARG A 4 19.64 -2.56 -2.72
N ARG A 5 18.42 -2.01 -2.83
CA ARG A 5 17.54 -1.70 -1.71
C ARG A 5 16.12 -2.20 -1.96
N LEU A 6 15.41 -2.54 -0.90
CA LEU A 6 14.02 -2.99 -0.95
C LEU A 6 13.10 -1.77 -1.03
N TRP A 7 12.42 -1.60 -2.16
CA TRP A 7 11.40 -0.58 -2.39
C TRP A 7 10.03 -1.22 -2.55
N LEU A 8 9.00 -0.58 -2.02
CA LEU A 8 7.69 -1.22 -1.89
C LEU A 8 6.95 -1.32 -3.23
N GLY A 9 6.98 -0.26 -4.05
CA GLY A 9 6.44 -0.30 -5.42
C GLY A 9 7.10 -1.39 -6.28
N ASP A 10 8.41 -1.55 -6.15
CA ASP A 10 9.19 -2.58 -6.84
C ASP A 10 8.85 -3.99 -6.32
N LEU A 11 8.76 -4.16 -5.00
CA LEU A 11 8.38 -5.43 -4.36
C LEU A 11 7.05 -5.94 -4.89
N ARG A 12 6.06 -5.05 -5.07
CA ARG A 12 4.73 -5.40 -5.60
C ARG A 12 4.82 -6.11 -6.94
N LEU A 13 5.61 -5.58 -7.88
CA LEU A 13 5.77 -6.17 -9.20
C LEU A 13 6.63 -7.44 -9.15
N GLN A 14 7.69 -7.45 -8.35
CA GLN A 14 8.57 -8.61 -8.21
C GLN A 14 7.86 -9.80 -7.58
N ALA A 15 6.96 -9.59 -6.61
CA ALA A 15 6.19 -10.65 -5.98
C ALA A 15 5.29 -11.38 -6.99
N LEU A 16 4.62 -10.64 -7.90
CA LEU A 16 3.80 -11.22 -8.95
C LEU A 16 4.61 -12.10 -9.91
N VAL A 17 5.80 -11.63 -10.31
CA VAL A 17 6.67 -12.41 -11.20
C VAL A 17 7.24 -13.62 -10.48
N ASN A 18 7.65 -13.47 -9.21
CA ASN A 18 8.13 -14.58 -8.38
C ASN A 18 7.10 -15.71 -8.29
N ASP A 19 5.81 -15.37 -8.16
CA ASP A 19 4.73 -16.36 -8.00
C ASP A 19 4.64 -17.35 -9.16
N VAL A 20 4.86 -16.89 -10.38
CA VAL A 20 4.78 -17.71 -11.60
C VAL A 20 6.15 -18.20 -12.08
N THR A 21 7.22 -17.97 -11.32
CA THR A 21 8.59 -18.38 -11.69
C THR A 21 9.26 -19.21 -10.62
N PHE A 22 9.74 -18.61 -9.53
CA PHE A 22 10.53 -19.27 -8.51
C PHE A 22 9.71 -19.75 -7.31
N GLY A 23 8.55 -19.14 -7.04
CA GLY A 23 7.67 -19.53 -5.93
C GLY A 23 8.26 -19.31 -4.53
N HIS A 24 9.22 -18.38 -4.37
CA HIS A 24 9.83 -18.10 -3.06
C HIS A 24 8.94 -17.19 -2.21
N HIS A 25 7.83 -17.73 -1.69
CA HIS A 25 6.84 -16.96 -0.92
C HIS A 25 7.35 -16.53 0.46
N ASP A 26 8.29 -17.28 1.05
CA ASP A 26 8.98 -16.93 2.29
C ASP A 26 9.74 -15.60 2.18
N LEU A 27 10.32 -15.31 1.01
CA LEU A 27 11.00 -14.05 0.75
C LEU A 27 10.03 -12.87 0.67
N VAL A 28 8.87 -13.07 0.02
CA VAL A 28 7.80 -12.05 -0.01
C VAL A 28 7.28 -11.77 1.40
N ARG A 29 7.04 -12.83 2.19
CA ARG A 29 6.67 -12.74 3.60
C ARG A 29 7.69 -11.93 4.38
N ARG A 30 8.99 -12.27 4.29
CA ARG A 30 10.07 -11.52 4.94
C ARG A 30 10.00 -10.03 4.62
N CYS A 31 9.83 -9.67 3.35
CA CYS A 31 9.75 -8.27 2.93
C CYS A 31 8.53 -7.54 3.52
N LEU A 32 7.37 -8.19 3.59
CA LEU A 32 6.18 -7.64 4.25
C LEU A 32 6.44 -7.32 5.73
N TYR A 33 7.03 -8.25 6.49
CA TYR A 33 7.38 -8.00 7.90
C TYR A 33 8.46 -6.92 8.07
N LEU A 34 9.40 -6.78 7.13
CA LEU A 34 10.40 -5.71 7.19
C LEU A 34 9.76 -4.32 7.10
N PHE A 35 8.81 -4.12 6.20
CA PHE A 35 8.06 -2.85 6.11
C PHE A 35 7.14 -2.63 7.32
N ALA A 36 6.51 -3.69 7.83
CA ALA A 36 5.61 -3.59 8.97
C ALA A 36 6.33 -3.36 10.31
N GLY A 37 7.56 -3.87 10.44
CA GLY A 37 8.32 -3.82 11.69
C GLY A 37 8.96 -2.48 12.01
N HIS A 38 9.11 -1.58 11.03
CA HIS A 38 9.68 -0.25 11.22
C HIS A 38 8.87 0.78 10.44
N THR A 39 7.93 1.44 11.12
CA THR A 39 7.08 2.49 10.54
C THR A 39 7.47 3.87 11.06
N ARG A 40 6.93 4.92 10.45
CA ARG A 40 6.85 6.24 11.08
C ARG A 40 6.05 6.16 12.38
N GLU A 41 6.21 7.17 13.25
CA GLU A 41 5.51 7.28 14.54
C GLU A 41 3.99 7.14 14.43
N ASP A 42 3.39 7.68 13.36
CA ASP A 42 1.95 7.58 13.12
C ASP A 42 1.50 6.28 12.43
N GLY A 43 2.43 5.35 12.19
CA GLY A 43 2.18 4.03 11.60
C GLY A 43 2.28 3.96 10.07
N MET A 44 2.72 5.01 9.38
CA MET A 44 2.96 4.96 7.93
C MET A 44 4.16 4.07 7.60
N VAL A 45 4.01 3.13 6.67
CA VAL A 45 5.16 2.35 6.16
C VAL A 45 6.02 3.23 5.25
N SER A 46 7.34 3.07 5.32
CA SER A 46 8.28 3.81 4.46
C SER A 46 8.22 3.32 3.01
N ALA A 47 8.67 4.14 2.07
CA ALA A 47 8.77 3.75 0.66
C ALA A 47 9.83 2.67 0.44
N ASN A 48 10.87 2.63 1.29
CA ASN A 48 11.96 1.67 1.21
C ASN A 48 12.58 1.37 2.59
N VAL A 49 13.32 0.26 2.66
CA VAL A 49 13.95 -0.24 3.90
C VAL A 49 15.42 -0.61 3.64
N PHE A 50 16.29 -0.21 4.57
CA PHE A 50 17.65 -0.70 4.70
C PHE A 50 17.69 -1.92 5.61
N VAL A 51 18.58 -2.88 5.30
CA VAL A 51 18.80 -4.09 6.12
C VAL A 51 20.26 -4.26 6.54
N GLN A 52 21.09 -3.24 6.29
CA GLN A 52 22.50 -3.20 6.66
C GLN A 52 22.87 -1.79 7.14
N PRO A 53 23.68 -1.66 8.22
CA PRO A 53 24.14 -2.75 9.09
C PRO A 53 23.00 -3.41 9.88
N ASP A 54 21.91 -2.68 10.09
CA ASP A 54 20.71 -3.12 10.78
C ASP A 54 19.45 -2.79 9.96
N VAL A 55 18.30 -3.34 10.37
CA VAL A 55 17.01 -3.01 9.75
C VAL A 55 16.63 -1.59 10.13
N ARG A 56 16.40 -0.74 9.13
CA ARG A 56 15.96 0.64 9.32
C ARG A 56 15.08 1.09 8.15
N ALA A 57 13.89 1.60 8.46
CA ALA A 57 13.07 2.29 7.49
C ALA A 57 13.73 3.61 7.06
N ASP A 58 13.61 3.94 5.78
CA ASP A 58 14.05 5.25 5.28
C ASP A 58 13.13 6.37 5.79
N ASP A 59 13.57 7.61 5.71
CA ASP A 59 12.77 8.80 6.03
C ASP A 59 11.87 9.26 4.87
N THR A 60 11.86 8.50 3.78
CA THR A 60 11.03 8.74 2.58
C THR A 60 9.68 8.03 2.69
N PHE A 61 8.60 8.81 2.64
CA PHE A 61 7.22 8.33 2.71
C PHE A 61 6.44 8.79 1.48
N LEU A 62 5.90 7.82 0.74
CA LEU A 62 5.17 8.08 -0.51
C LEU A 62 3.77 7.47 -0.40
N PHE A 63 2.76 8.26 -0.77
CA PHE A 63 1.34 7.92 -0.66
C PHE A 63 1.01 6.59 -1.33
N ASP A 64 1.38 6.44 -2.60
CA ASP A 64 1.12 5.25 -3.40
C ASP A 64 1.90 4.03 -2.91
N TYR A 65 3.18 4.20 -2.54
CA TYR A 65 3.98 3.10 -2.01
C TYR A 65 3.43 2.58 -0.67
N SER A 66 2.98 3.46 0.22
CA SER A 66 2.36 3.02 1.47
C SER A 66 1.10 2.19 1.22
N LEU A 67 0.24 2.62 0.28
CA LEU A 67 -0.98 1.91 -0.10
C LEU A 67 -0.69 0.57 -0.77
N PHE A 68 0.39 0.45 -1.54
CA PHE A 68 0.76 -0.81 -2.16
C PHE A 68 1.09 -1.92 -1.15
N PHE A 69 1.35 -1.63 0.13
CA PHE A 69 1.49 -2.65 1.17
C PHE A 69 0.26 -3.56 1.23
N ILE A 70 -0.93 -2.95 1.08
CA ILE A 70 -2.22 -3.63 1.07
C ILE A 70 -2.32 -4.58 -0.13
N ASP A 71 -1.90 -4.13 -1.31
CA ASP A 71 -1.94 -4.95 -2.53
C ASP A 71 -0.92 -6.09 -2.49
N VAL A 72 0.29 -5.86 -1.97
CA VAL A 72 1.27 -6.94 -1.76
C VAL A 72 0.74 -7.98 -0.79
N LEU A 73 0.15 -7.55 0.35
CA LEU A 73 -0.43 -8.46 1.34
C LEU A 73 -1.62 -9.25 0.77
N TYR A 74 -2.48 -8.60 -0.02
CA TYR A 74 -3.59 -9.26 -0.71
C TYR A 74 -3.10 -10.33 -1.68
N ASN A 75 -2.15 -10.01 -2.56
CA ASN A 75 -1.63 -10.96 -3.53
C ASN A 75 -0.87 -12.10 -2.84
N TYR A 76 -0.11 -11.80 -1.79
CA TYR A 76 0.53 -12.82 -0.96
C TYR A 76 -0.48 -13.83 -0.40
N LEU A 77 -1.63 -13.37 0.11
CA LEU A 77 -2.71 -14.25 0.55
C LEU A 77 -3.26 -15.10 -0.60
N GLN A 78 -3.47 -14.51 -1.78
CA GLN A 78 -4.00 -15.26 -2.93
C GLN A 78 -3.05 -16.38 -3.36
N SER A 79 -1.73 -16.11 -3.34
CA SER A 79 -0.71 -17.07 -3.76
C SER A 79 -0.45 -18.18 -2.74
N THR A 80 -0.56 -17.88 -1.44
CA THR A 80 -0.13 -18.80 -0.37
C THR A 80 -1.26 -19.41 0.44
N GLY A 81 -2.41 -18.73 0.53
CA GLY A 81 -3.46 -19.05 1.49
C GLY A 81 -3.09 -18.78 2.96
N ASP A 82 -1.95 -18.14 3.25
CA ASP A 82 -1.47 -17.89 4.61
C ASP A 82 -2.30 -16.79 5.30
N THR A 83 -3.38 -17.21 5.97
CA THR A 83 -4.26 -16.31 6.73
C THR A 83 -3.64 -15.85 8.05
N GLU A 84 -2.65 -16.57 8.59
CA GLU A 84 -2.00 -16.21 9.85
C GLU A 84 -1.17 -14.93 9.67
N THR A 85 -0.28 -14.93 8.66
CA THR A 85 0.51 -13.73 8.30
C THR A 85 -0.40 -12.54 7.99
N VAL A 86 -1.52 -12.76 7.28
CA VAL A 86 -2.46 -11.67 6.98
C VAL A 86 -3.11 -11.14 8.25
N GLY A 87 -3.53 -12.01 9.18
CA GLY A 87 -4.08 -11.59 10.45
C GLY A 87 -3.11 -10.73 11.26
N GLU A 88 -1.83 -11.12 11.30
CA GLU A 88 -0.77 -10.38 11.99
C GLU A 88 -0.48 -9.01 11.34
N LEU A 89 -0.43 -8.96 10.00
CA LEU A 89 -0.04 -7.75 9.26
C LEU A 89 -1.22 -6.85 8.87
N TRP A 90 -2.46 -7.31 9.10
CA TRP A 90 -3.66 -6.55 8.79
C TRP A 90 -3.72 -5.18 9.47
N PRO A 91 -3.39 -5.01 10.77
CA PRO A 91 -3.37 -3.69 11.40
C PRO A 91 -2.48 -2.69 10.67
N THR A 92 -1.33 -3.12 10.15
CA THR A 92 -0.42 -2.29 9.35
C THR A 92 -1.07 -1.89 8.02
N ALA A 93 -1.64 -2.85 7.28
CA ALA A 93 -2.31 -2.57 6.02
C ALA A 93 -3.50 -1.60 6.20
N ARG A 94 -4.32 -1.84 7.21
CA ARG A 94 -5.43 -0.98 7.60
C ARG A 94 -4.98 0.44 7.90
N ARG A 95 -3.88 0.60 8.63
CA ARG A 95 -3.35 1.91 8.99
C ARG A 95 -2.99 2.76 7.77
N GLN A 96 -2.52 2.13 6.69
CA GLN A 96 -2.19 2.87 5.46
C GLN A 96 -3.44 3.46 4.80
N ILE A 97 -4.59 2.77 4.90
CA ILE A 97 -5.88 3.29 4.41
C ILE A 97 -6.33 4.47 5.25
N GLU A 98 -6.29 4.32 6.58
CA GLU A 98 -6.71 5.38 7.51
C GLU A 98 -5.93 6.68 7.25
N LEU A 99 -4.61 6.58 7.11
CA LEU A 99 -3.73 7.70 6.78
C LEU A 99 -3.98 8.26 5.37
N ALA A 100 -4.18 7.39 4.38
CA ALA A 100 -4.45 7.85 3.01
C ALA A 100 -5.77 8.62 2.90
N LEU A 101 -6.81 8.17 3.62
CA LEU A 101 -8.12 8.83 3.62
C LEU A 101 -8.09 10.21 4.28
N THR A 102 -7.16 10.51 5.19
CA THR A 102 -7.04 11.88 5.74
C THR A 102 -6.59 12.89 4.69
N ARG A 103 -5.99 12.43 3.58
CA ARG A 103 -5.61 13.30 2.46
C ARG A 103 -6.80 13.71 1.60
N CYS A 104 -7.92 12.99 1.67
CA CYS A 104 -9.13 13.33 0.94
C CYS A 104 -9.83 14.58 1.51
N ASP A 105 -10.37 15.41 0.63
CA ASP A 105 -11.29 16.48 0.99
C ASP A 105 -12.68 15.94 1.37
N PRO A 106 -13.62 16.80 1.85
CA PRO A 106 -14.96 16.34 2.20
C PRO A 106 -15.75 15.70 1.05
N GLN A 107 -15.39 15.98 -0.20
CA GLN A 107 -16.00 15.39 -1.39
C GLN A 107 -15.43 14.00 -1.71
N GLY A 108 -14.29 13.63 -1.13
CA GLY A 108 -13.61 12.36 -1.36
C GLY A 108 -12.54 12.44 -2.45
N LEU A 109 -12.08 13.64 -2.82
CA LEU A 109 -10.95 13.82 -3.73
C LEU A 109 -9.64 13.92 -2.95
N VAL A 110 -8.62 13.18 -3.37
CA VAL A 110 -7.26 13.32 -2.84
C VAL A 110 -6.77 14.75 -3.09
N ARG A 111 -6.31 15.43 -2.05
CA ARG A 111 -5.70 16.76 -2.18
C ARG A 111 -4.35 16.68 -2.87
N ASP A 112 -4.13 17.59 -3.81
CA ASP A 112 -2.87 17.74 -4.51
C ASP A 112 -1.89 18.64 -3.72
N SER A 113 -0.60 18.52 -4.04
CA SER A 113 0.46 19.41 -3.57
C SER A 113 1.71 19.29 -4.44
N ASP A 114 2.54 20.32 -4.47
CA ASP A 114 3.73 20.41 -5.33
C ASP A 114 4.94 19.63 -4.79
N ASP A 115 4.90 19.15 -3.54
CA ASP A 115 5.95 18.32 -2.96
C ASP A 115 5.92 16.88 -3.54
N TRP A 116 6.97 16.11 -3.28
CA TRP A 116 7.06 14.72 -3.78
C TRP A 116 6.29 13.75 -2.88
N TRP A 117 4.96 13.93 -2.79
CA TRP A 117 4.07 13.18 -1.89
C TRP A 117 3.64 11.81 -2.42
N ALA A 118 3.71 11.60 -3.74
CA ALA A 118 3.44 10.33 -4.42
C ALA A 118 4.49 10.09 -5.51
N PHE A 119 4.84 8.83 -5.76
CA PHE A 119 5.78 8.48 -6.82
C PHE A 119 5.12 8.56 -8.19
N ILE A 120 4.19 7.64 -8.48
CA ILE A 120 3.53 7.39 -9.76
C ILE A 120 4.50 7.04 -10.90
N ASP A 121 5.33 8.00 -11.34
CA ASP A 121 6.30 7.83 -12.41
C ASP A 121 7.45 8.85 -12.28
N TRP A 122 8.57 8.58 -12.95
CA TRP A 122 9.70 9.50 -13.11
C TRP A 122 9.41 10.60 -14.16
N GLN A 123 8.31 11.32 -13.99
CA GLN A 123 7.93 12.47 -14.81
C GLN A 123 7.71 13.70 -13.91
N ALA A 124 8.56 14.72 -14.05
CA ALA A 124 8.56 15.89 -13.17
C ALA A 124 7.34 16.81 -13.38
N GLU A 125 6.85 16.92 -14.62
CA GLU A 125 5.71 17.79 -14.96
C GLU A 125 4.34 17.10 -14.76
N LEU A 126 4.34 15.85 -14.29
CA LEU A 126 3.11 15.10 -14.08
C LEU A 126 2.40 15.59 -12.82
N ASN A 127 1.21 16.17 -12.98
CA ASN A 127 0.27 16.30 -11.87
C ASN A 127 -0.22 14.92 -11.44
N LYS A 128 -0.15 14.62 -10.13
CA LYS A 128 -0.33 13.27 -9.59
C LYS A 128 -1.70 13.03 -8.97
N GLN A 129 -2.57 14.04 -8.91
CA GLN A 129 -3.84 13.98 -8.17
C GLN A 129 -4.74 12.84 -8.67
N SER A 130 -5.05 12.82 -9.97
CA SER A 130 -5.95 11.81 -10.55
C SER A 130 -5.38 10.39 -10.45
N SER A 131 -4.08 10.24 -10.69
CA SER A 131 -3.40 8.94 -10.55
C SER A 131 -3.44 8.43 -9.11
N ALA A 132 -3.19 9.30 -8.13
CA ALA A 132 -3.27 8.95 -6.72
C ALA A 132 -4.70 8.60 -6.26
N GLN A 133 -5.72 9.32 -6.76
CA GLN A 133 -7.13 8.95 -6.56
C GLN A 133 -7.39 7.51 -7.04
N GLY A 134 -6.89 7.16 -8.23
CA GLY A 134 -6.98 5.82 -8.78
C GLY A 134 -6.28 4.77 -7.92
N VAL A 135 -5.06 5.05 -7.45
CA VAL A 135 -4.29 4.15 -6.56
C VAL A 135 -5.02 3.91 -5.23
N LEU A 136 -5.61 4.96 -4.64
CA LEU A 136 -6.40 4.84 -3.41
C LEU A 136 -7.61 3.93 -3.61
N ILE A 137 -8.41 4.18 -4.65
CA ILE A 137 -9.57 3.34 -4.99
C ILE A 137 -9.14 1.89 -5.24
N TYR A 138 -8.04 1.70 -5.96
CA TYR A 138 -7.49 0.38 -6.28
C TYR A 138 -7.09 -0.40 -5.02
N CYS A 139 -6.36 0.24 -4.10
CA CYS A 139 -5.88 -0.42 -2.88
C CYS A 139 -7.00 -0.60 -1.85
N LEU A 140 -7.93 0.36 -1.74
CA LEU A 140 -9.11 0.21 -0.88
C LEU A 140 -9.99 -0.98 -1.31
N GLN A 141 -10.08 -1.26 -2.61
CA GLN A 141 -10.76 -2.46 -3.10
C GLN A 141 -10.11 -3.76 -2.59
N ARG A 142 -8.75 -3.82 -2.53
CA ARG A 142 -8.04 -4.98 -1.97
C ARG A 142 -8.20 -5.07 -0.46
N ALA A 143 -8.16 -3.93 0.21
CA ALA A 143 -8.43 -3.86 1.64
C ALA A 143 -9.83 -4.36 2.00
N LEU A 144 -10.84 -4.04 1.18
CA LEU A 144 -12.19 -4.56 1.35
C LEU A 144 -12.20 -6.10 1.29
N TRP A 145 -11.50 -6.70 0.34
CA TRP A 145 -11.39 -8.16 0.24
C TRP A 145 -10.61 -8.80 1.39
N LEU A 146 -9.56 -8.14 1.88
CA LEU A 146 -8.84 -8.58 3.08
C LEU A 146 -9.75 -8.48 4.32
N ALA A 147 -10.43 -7.36 4.52
CA ALA A 147 -11.34 -7.13 5.65
C ALA A 147 -12.46 -8.18 5.71
N GLN A 148 -12.99 -8.65 4.56
CA GLN A 148 -13.96 -9.75 4.54
C GLN A 148 -13.45 -11.02 5.22
N ARG A 149 -12.13 -11.24 5.25
CA ARG A 149 -11.50 -12.42 5.87
C ARG A 149 -11.10 -12.17 7.32
N VAL A 150 -10.58 -10.99 7.65
CA VAL A 150 -9.93 -10.74 8.95
C VAL A 150 -10.58 -9.66 9.81
N GLU A 151 -11.43 -8.80 9.25
CA GLU A 151 -12.16 -7.77 10.01
C GLU A 151 -13.55 -7.45 9.38
N PRO A 152 -14.50 -8.41 9.39
CA PRO A 152 -15.76 -8.29 8.64
C PRO A 152 -16.61 -7.07 8.99
N GLN A 153 -16.48 -6.54 10.21
CA GLN A 153 -17.18 -5.34 10.67
C GLN A 153 -16.82 -4.08 9.85
N ARG A 154 -15.66 -4.04 9.17
CA ARG A 154 -15.25 -2.90 8.33
C ARG A 154 -15.75 -2.97 6.88
N VAL A 155 -16.33 -4.09 6.47
CA VAL A 155 -16.76 -4.32 5.08
C VAL A 155 -17.80 -3.29 4.66
N ALA A 156 -18.75 -2.96 5.52
CA ALA A 156 -19.78 -1.96 5.23
C ALA A 156 -19.16 -0.56 5.01
N ASP A 157 -18.29 -0.13 5.93
CA ASP A 157 -17.62 1.18 5.86
C ASP A 157 -16.76 1.29 4.59
N TYR A 158 -15.92 0.29 4.32
CA TYR A 158 -15.06 0.31 3.12
C TYR A 158 -15.86 0.25 1.82
N THR A 159 -16.98 -0.46 1.79
CA THR A 159 -17.86 -0.48 0.61
C THR A 159 -18.45 0.91 0.37
N ALA A 160 -18.93 1.58 1.43
CA ALA A 160 -19.47 2.93 1.34
C ALA A 160 -18.40 3.96 0.93
N THR A 161 -17.22 3.93 1.56
CA THR A 161 -16.09 4.81 1.21
C THR A 161 -15.66 4.59 -0.24
N LEU A 162 -15.56 3.34 -0.70
CA LEU A 162 -15.17 3.05 -2.07
C LEU A 162 -16.19 3.59 -3.09
N ALA A 163 -17.49 3.50 -2.79
CA ALA A 163 -18.53 4.09 -3.63
C ALA A 163 -18.40 5.62 -3.70
N GLN A 164 -18.21 6.27 -2.55
CA GLN A 164 -18.00 7.72 -2.47
C GLN A 164 -16.78 8.16 -3.30
N LEU A 165 -15.62 7.52 -3.14
CA LEU A 165 -14.40 7.88 -3.85
C LEU A 165 -14.53 7.71 -5.37
N LYS A 166 -15.23 6.65 -5.83
CA LYS A 166 -15.50 6.41 -7.25
C LYS A 166 -16.45 7.47 -7.81
N GLU A 167 -17.48 7.84 -7.06
CA GLU A 167 -18.42 8.87 -7.47
C GLU A 167 -17.74 10.25 -7.55
N ALA A 168 -16.91 10.60 -6.57
CA ALA A 168 -16.12 11.82 -6.59
C ALA A 168 -15.22 11.90 -7.83
N ALA A 169 -14.53 10.80 -8.16
CA ALA A 169 -13.65 10.70 -9.32
C ALA A 169 -14.37 10.75 -10.69
N LEU A 170 -15.68 10.51 -10.74
CA LEU A 170 -16.47 10.63 -11.98
C LEU A 170 -17.03 12.03 -12.18
N ARG A 171 -17.25 12.78 -11.09
CA ARG A 171 -17.86 14.12 -11.12
C ARG A 171 -16.84 15.22 -11.38
N HIS A 172 -15.56 14.97 -11.15
CA HIS A 172 -14.45 15.92 -11.21
C HIS A 172 -13.31 15.36 -12.06
#